data_AF-A0A9Q8PHB6-F1
#
_entry.id   AF-A0A9Q8PHB6-F1
#
_cell.length_a   1.000
_cell.length_b   1.000
_cell.length_c   1.000
_cell.angle_alpha   90.00
_cell.angle_beta   90.00
_cell.angle_gamma   90.00
#
_symmetry.space_group_name_H-M   'P 1'
#
loop_
_entity.id
_entity.type
_entity.pdbx_description
1 polymer ?
#
loop_
_entity_poly.entity_id
_entity_poly.type
_entity_poly.pdbx_seq_one_letter_code
_entity_poly.pdbx_strand_id
1 'polypeptide(L)'
;MSILHSRATNNAIFDNPPFANGREADIHITRQGSDFYYAVCAFMGFFAIVFLASSLTKHRTNRLFFYLVAAYHFTACVAYYAMGSNLGFTPIEVEFSRQDSDVRGDARQIFWVRYCDWFVSTPLILLTLFLTAGAPAPLIFLTIFMDEFMIIMGLVGAVTTSGYKWGFFAFGCAALCVVLWNLIWQGRKYARHLGSDVSRAYILPMTILLLSWICYPIAWGVSEGGNVIAPTSEAVFYGVCDIVAKPFFSIALLFLHRKIDPARMGLKFRDYDDDFAIMAHQNGTTRGHHAHDRKDSPPLGEGVRASEAADHPIAADGTAAHHDAVHHDTTTHPA
;
A
#
# COMPACT_ATOMS: atom_id res chain seq x y z
N MET A 1 -31.22 -8.16 44.11
CA MET A 1 -30.50 -8.39 42.84
C MET A 1 -30.27 -7.06 42.10
N SER A 2 -29.40 -6.15 42.58
CA SER A 2 -29.35 -4.78 42.02
C SER A 2 -27.97 -4.10 42.05
N ILE A 3 -26.89 -4.86 41.82
CA ILE A 3 -25.51 -4.30 41.68
C ILE A 3 -24.81 -4.81 40.41
N LEU A 4 -25.19 -6.00 39.89
CA LEU A 4 -24.63 -6.60 38.66
C LEU A 4 -25.20 -6.05 37.34
N HIS A 5 -26.09 -5.05 37.39
CA HIS A 5 -26.63 -4.39 36.19
C HIS A 5 -25.94 -3.06 35.85
N SER A 6 -24.96 -2.61 36.66
CA SER A 6 -23.96 -1.62 36.23
C SER A 6 -22.87 -2.28 35.39
N ARG A 7 -23.27 -2.99 34.33
CA ARG A 7 -22.34 -3.46 33.30
C ARG A 7 -21.91 -2.24 32.48
N ALA A 8 -20.61 -2.14 32.18
CA ALA A 8 -20.03 -1.06 31.40
C ALA A 8 -20.85 -0.81 30.13
N THR A 9 -21.65 0.24 30.15
CA THR A 9 -22.48 0.65 29.01
C THR A 9 -21.64 1.58 28.17
N ASN A 10 -21.61 1.32 26.86
CA ASN A 10 -20.92 2.19 25.93
C ASN A 10 -21.60 3.56 25.90
N ASN A 11 -20.86 4.59 26.32
CA ASN A 11 -21.33 5.96 26.41
C ASN A 11 -20.68 6.87 25.36
N ALA A 12 -19.96 6.32 24.37
CA ALA A 12 -19.20 7.10 23.40
C ALA A 12 -20.00 8.21 22.67
N ILE A 13 -21.28 7.99 22.39
CA ILE A 13 -22.17 8.99 21.75
C ILE A 13 -22.67 10.05 22.74
N PHE A 14 -22.66 9.76 24.04
CA PHE A 14 -22.94 10.75 25.09
C PHE A 14 -21.69 11.56 25.42
N ASP A 15 -20.54 10.88 25.53
CA ASP A 15 -19.24 11.49 25.83
C ASP A 15 -18.75 12.36 24.66
N ASN A 16 -18.98 11.90 23.42
CA ASN A 16 -18.76 12.63 22.17
C ASN A 16 -20.11 12.77 21.43
N PRO A 17 -20.90 13.82 21.70
CA PRO A 17 -22.19 14.04 21.02
C PRO A 17 -22.03 14.21 19.50
N PRO A 18 -23.10 13.98 18.70
CA PRO A 18 -23.08 14.08 17.23
C PRO A 18 -23.03 15.54 16.72
N PHE A 19 -22.26 16.41 17.38
CA PHE A 19 -22.06 17.81 17.04
C PHE A 19 -20.63 18.07 16.55
N ALA A 20 -20.48 18.60 15.34
CA ALA A 20 -19.17 19.03 14.81
C ALA A 20 -19.35 20.15 13.79
N ASN A 21 -18.30 20.97 13.60
CA ASN A 21 -18.30 22.09 12.65
C ASN A 21 -19.47 23.10 12.84
N GLY A 22 -19.97 23.24 14.07
CA GLY A 22 -21.07 24.15 14.41
C GLY A 22 -22.48 23.64 14.09
N ARG A 23 -22.63 22.37 13.67
CA ARG A 23 -23.91 21.73 13.34
C ARG A 23 -24.06 20.41 14.09
N GLU A 24 -25.29 20.06 14.46
CA GLU A 24 -25.65 18.74 14.94
C GLU A 24 -25.97 17.83 13.74
N ALA A 25 -25.60 16.55 13.81
CA ALA A 25 -26.03 15.56 12.83
C ALA A 25 -27.31 14.88 13.34
N ASP A 26 -28.47 15.31 12.83
CA ASP A 26 -29.79 14.74 13.13
C ASP A 26 -29.82 13.21 12.88
N ILE A 27 -29.20 12.80 11.78
CA ILE A 27 -29.13 11.40 11.33
C ILE A 27 -27.72 10.89 11.68
N HIS A 28 -27.58 10.27 12.84
CA HIS A 28 -26.31 9.80 13.41
C HIS A 28 -26.34 8.32 13.85
N ILE A 29 -25.19 7.75 14.23
CA ILE A 29 -25.13 6.37 14.76
C ILE A 29 -25.84 6.24 16.11
N THR A 30 -26.45 5.09 16.33
CA THR A 30 -26.97 4.65 17.62
C THR A 30 -25.89 3.96 18.45
N ARG A 31 -26.14 3.73 19.75
CA ARG A 31 -25.25 2.95 20.63
C ARG A 31 -24.84 1.61 20.00
N GLN A 32 -25.77 0.90 19.35
CA GLN A 32 -25.49 -0.37 18.68
C GLN A 32 -24.52 -0.20 17.50
N GLY A 33 -24.56 0.91 16.77
CA GLY A 33 -23.58 1.23 15.72
C GLY A 33 -22.18 1.48 16.30
N SER A 34 -22.10 2.21 17.41
CA SER A 34 -20.85 2.41 18.16
C SER A 34 -20.29 1.10 18.74
N ASP A 35 -21.14 0.25 19.34
CA ASP A 35 -20.77 -1.09 19.84
C ASP A 35 -20.22 -1.97 18.71
N PHE A 36 -20.87 -1.94 17.55
CA PHE A 36 -20.42 -2.68 16.36
C PHE A 36 -19.07 -2.17 15.85
N TYR A 37 -18.87 -0.85 15.77
CA TYR A 37 -17.57 -0.28 15.39
C TYR A 37 -16.45 -0.67 16.37
N TYR A 38 -16.70 -0.71 17.68
CA TYR A 38 -15.72 -1.23 18.65
C TYR A 38 -15.46 -2.74 18.49
N ALA A 39 -16.46 -3.54 18.15
CA ALA A 39 -16.27 -4.96 17.84
C ALA A 39 -15.37 -5.16 16.62
N VAL A 40 -15.57 -4.39 15.54
CA VAL A 40 -14.70 -4.41 14.35
C VAL A 40 -13.30 -3.87 14.68
N CYS A 41 -13.18 -2.82 15.48
CA CYS A 41 -11.88 -2.32 16.00
C CYS A 41 -11.09 -3.45 16.69
N ALA A 42 -11.70 -4.15 17.64
CA ALA A 42 -11.06 -5.25 18.36
C ALA A 42 -10.65 -6.40 17.42
N PHE A 43 -11.50 -6.73 16.44
CA PHE A 43 -11.24 -7.76 15.44
C PHE A 43 -10.06 -7.40 14.52
N MET A 44 -10.03 -6.16 14.00
CA MET A 44 -8.93 -5.65 13.18
C MET A 44 -7.62 -5.61 13.97
N GLY A 45 -7.64 -5.09 15.21
CA GLY A 45 -6.47 -5.04 16.09
C GLY A 45 -5.92 -6.42 16.45
N PHE A 46 -6.79 -7.40 16.74
CA PHE A 46 -6.39 -8.79 16.95
C PHE A 46 -5.63 -9.35 15.74
N PHE A 47 -6.18 -9.20 14.54
CA PHE A 47 -5.51 -9.66 13.32
C PHE A 47 -4.21 -8.91 13.04
N ALA A 48 -4.16 -7.58 13.27
CA ALA A 48 -2.93 -6.79 13.14
C ALA A 48 -1.78 -7.38 13.99
N ILE A 49 -2.07 -7.67 15.27
CA ILE A 49 -1.11 -8.25 16.22
C ILE A 49 -0.74 -9.67 15.79
N VAL A 50 -1.70 -10.52 15.41
CA VAL A 50 -1.44 -11.91 14.98
C VAL A 50 -0.55 -11.95 13.74
N PHE A 51 -0.80 -11.09 12.74
CA PHE A 51 0.02 -11.04 11.52
C PHE A 51 1.42 -10.48 11.81
N LEU A 52 1.53 -9.43 12.62
CA LEU A 52 2.84 -8.88 13.03
C LEU A 52 3.66 -9.89 13.84
N ALA A 53 3.06 -10.56 14.82
CA ALA A 53 3.71 -11.61 15.60
C ALA A 53 4.11 -12.81 14.73
N SER A 54 3.26 -13.22 13.78
CA SER A 54 3.57 -14.29 12.82
C SER A 54 4.78 -13.97 11.95
N SER A 55 5.05 -12.68 11.65
CA SER A 55 6.24 -12.26 10.90
C SER A 55 7.56 -12.66 11.58
N LEU A 56 7.57 -12.77 12.91
CA LEU A 56 8.76 -13.15 13.69
C LEU A 56 9.22 -14.58 13.38
N THR A 57 8.31 -15.45 12.91
CA THR A 57 8.61 -16.82 12.46
C THR A 57 9.33 -16.89 11.10
N LYS A 58 9.53 -15.74 10.42
CA LYS A 58 10.13 -15.64 9.09
C LYS A 58 11.46 -14.91 9.13
N HIS A 59 12.35 -15.26 8.20
CA HIS A 59 13.56 -14.47 7.93
C HIS A 59 13.19 -13.03 7.57
N ARG A 60 14.00 -12.04 7.96
CA ARG A 60 13.69 -10.60 7.85
C ARG A 60 13.27 -10.20 6.43
N THR A 61 14.07 -10.63 5.44
CA THR A 61 13.83 -10.45 4.00
C THR A 61 12.46 -10.96 3.51
N ASN A 62 11.83 -11.90 4.22
CA ASN A 62 10.55 -12.51 3.83
C ASN A 62 9.34 -11.96 4.61
N ARG A 63 9.49 -10.86 5.35
CA ARG A 63 8.42 -10.31 6.22
C ARG A 63 7.49 -9.30 5.55
N LEU A 64 7.81 -8.80 4.35
CA LEU A 64 7.08 -7.69 3.72
C LEU A 64 5.55 -7.91 3.69
N PHE A 65 5.07 -9.07 3.22
CA PHE A 65 3.64 -9.36 3.17
C PHE A 65 2.97 -9.30 4.55
N PHE A 66 3.64 -9.74 5.62
CA PHE A 66 3.11 -9.62 6.98
C PHE A 66 3.07 -8.17 7.46
N TYR A 67 4.07 -7.36 7.11
CA TYR A 67 4.10 -5.94 7.44
C TYR A 67 3.04 -5.13 6.70
N LEU A 68 2.86 -5.35 5.40
CA LEU A 68 1.78 -4.72 4.61
C LEU A 68 0.41 -5.08 5.18
N VAL A 69 0.17 -6.38 5.43
CA VAL A 69 -1.08 -6.88 6.01
C VAL A 69 -1.34 -6.29 7.41
N ALA A 70 -0.33 -6.29 8.30
CA ALA A 70 -0.49 -5.75 9.63
C ALA A 70 -0.72 -4.23 9.61
N ALA A 71 -0.05 -3.49 8.72
CA ALA A 71 -0.19 -2.04 8.61
C ALA A 71 -1.64 -1.63 8.31
N TYR A 72 -2.28 -2.20 7.29
CA TYR A 72 -3.67 -1.84 7.00
C TYR A 72 -4.68 -2.34 8.06
N HIS A 73 -4.37 -3.41 8.80
CA HIS A 73 -5.18 -3.80 9.95
C HIS A 73 -5.04 -2.83 11.14
N PHE A 74 -3.85 -2.32 11.41
CA PHE A 74 -3.66 -1.26 12.42
C PHE A 74 -4.36 0.04 12.01
N THR A 75 -4.27 0.45 10.74
CA THR A 75 -5.01 1.61 10.23
C THR A 75 -6.51 1.43 10.41
N ALA A 76 -7.07 0.30 9.97
CA ALA A 76 -8.48 -0.01 10.17
C ALA A 76 -8.85 -0.02 11.66
N CYS A 77 -8.05 -0.66 12.53
CA CYS A 77 -8.27 -0.66 13.97
C CYS A 77 -8.42 0.77 14.54
N VAL A 78 -7.54 1.71 14.16
CA VAL A 78 -7.59 3.10 14.64
C VAL A 78 -8.80 3.85 14.06
N ALA A 79 -9.14 3.66 12.78
CA ALA A 79 -10.31 4.29 12.17
C ALA A 79 -11.62 3.77 12.77
N TYR A 80 -11.73 2.46 13.02
CA TYR A 80 -12.88 1.85 13.70
C TYR A 80 -12.96 2.26 15.18
N TYR A 81 -11.83 2.49 15.86
CA TYR A 81 -11.80 3.12 17.18
C TYR A 81 -12.37 4.55 17.14
N ALA A 82 -11.98 5.36 16.17
CA ALA A 82 -12.50 6.72 16.00
C ALA A 82 -14.01 6.72 15.71
N MET A 83 -14.47 5.93 14.74
CA MET A 83 -15.90 5.79 14.42
C MET A 83 -16.71 5.24 15.61
N GLY A 84 -16.18 4.24 16.33
CA GLY A 84 -16.78 3.71 17.56
C GLY A 84 -16.84 4.74 18.68
N SER A 85 -15.84 5.61 18.78
CA SER A 85 -15.79 6.75 19.70
C SER A 85 -16.75 7.89 19.29
N ASN A 86 -17.49 7.77 18.19
CA ASN A 86 -18.27 8.84 17.57
C ASN A 86 -17.43 10.06 17.15
N LEU A 87 -16.19 9.83 16.71
CA LEU A 87 -15.22 10.84 16.26
C LEU A 87 -14.92 10.68 14.76
N GLY A 88 -14.28 11.68 14.16
CA GLY A 88 -13.84 11.61 12.76
C GLY A 88 -14.98 11.71 11.74
N PHE A 89 -16.04 12.46 12.09
CA PHE A 89 -17.18 12.74 11.22
C PHE A 89 -17.36 14.24 10.94
N THR A 90 -18.26 14.57 10.02
CA THR A 90 -18.88 15.90 9.89
C THR A 90 -20.37 15.74 9.57
N PRO A 91 -21.27 16.61 10.08
CA PRO A 91 -22.63 16.72 9.58
C PRO A 91 -22.61 17.28 8.16
N ILE A 92 -23.37 16.68 7.24
CA ILE A 92 -23.54 17.12 5.85
C ILE A 92 -25.04 17.14 5.53
N GLU A 93 -25.49 18.16 4.79
CA GLU A 93 -26.88 18.27 4.39
C GLU A 93 -27.29 17.18 3.40
N VAL A 94 -28.43 16.52 3.65
CA VAL A 94 -28.94 15.47 2.78
C VAL A 94 -29.57 16.05 1.52
N GLU A 95 -29.28 15.44 0.37
CA GLU A 95 -29.96 15.77 -0.89
C GLU A 95 -31.39 15.20 -0.93
N PHE A 96 -31.61 14.07 -0.24
CA PHE A 96 -32.88 13.35 -0.20
C PHE A 96 -33.36 13.21 1.25
N SER A 97 -34.19 14.14 1.70
CA SER A 97 -34.91 14.03 2.97
C SER A 97 -35.86 12.83 2.95
N ARG A 98 -35.87 12.04 4.03
CA ARG A 98 -36.71 10.84 4.18
C ARG A 98 -37.71 11.01 5.32
N GLN A 99 -38.81 10.25 5.25
CA GLN A 99 -39.85 10.23 6.29
C GLN A 99 -39.67 9.08 7.30
N ASP A 100 -38.89 8.06 6.95
CA ASP A 100 -38.57 6.92 7.82
C ASP A 100 -37.80 7.37 9.07
N SER A 101 -38.13 6.81 10.23
CA SER A 101 -37.63 7.26 11.54
C SER A 101 -36.10 7.29 11.65
N ASP A 102 -35.43 6.35 10.99
CA ASP A 102 -34.01 6.07 11.18
C ASP A 102 -33.11 6.96 10.29
N VAL A 103 -33.72 7.70 9.35
CA VAL A 103 -33.07 8.59 8.36
C VAL A 103 -33.79 9.95 8.25
N ARG A 104 -34.55 10.32 9.29
CA ARG A 104 -35.27 11.59 9.36
C ARG A 104 -34.39 12.69 9.96
N GLY A 105 -34.22 13.76 9.21
CA GLY A 105 -33.41 14.93 9.57
C GLY A 105 -32.84 15.59 8.31
N ASP A 106 -32.19 16.73 8.48
CA ASP A 106 -31.59 17.47 7.38
C ASP A 106 -30.06 17.31 7.35
N ALA A 107 -29.44 17.05 8.50
CA ALA A 107 -28.01 16.83 8.66
C ALA A 107 -27.67 15.36 8.92
N ARG A 108 -26.88 14.76 8.03
CA ARG A 108 -26.39 13.38 8.16
C ARG A 108 -24.95 13.33 8.62
N GLN A 109 -24.67 12.43 9.55
CA GLN A 109 -23.31 12.09 9.97
C GLN A 109 -22.56 11.39 8.84
N ILE A 110 -21.42 11.98 8.41
CA ILE A 110 -20.51 11.41 7.42
C ILE A 110 -19.14 11.17 8.06
N PHE A 111 -18.75 9.90 8.23
CA PHE A 111 -17.46 9.51 8.81
C PHE A 111 -16.32 9.61 7.79
N TRP A 112 -15.79 10.81 7.60
CA TRP A 112 -14.64 11.06 6.70
C TRP A 112 -13.41 10.23 7.10
N VAL A 113 -13.24 9.86 8.38
CA VAL A 113 -12.14 9.01 8.86
C VAL A 113 -12.12 7.62 8.20
N ARG A 114 -13.26 7.12 7.70
CA ARG A 114 -13.34 5.87 6.92
C ARG A 114 -12.56 5.97 5.61
N TYR A 115 -12.65 7.11 4.95
CA TYR A 115 -11.91 7.38 3.72
C TYR A 115 -10.41 7.55 4.01
N CYS A 116 -10.04 8.03 5.19
CA CYS A 116 -8.64 8.04 5.65
C CYS A 116 -8.09 6.63 5.93
N ASP A 117 -8.90 5.68 6.41
CA ASP A 117 -8.51 4.26 6.41
C ASP A 117 -8.29 3.79 4.99
N TRP A 118 -9.27 3.94 4.10
CA TRP A 118 -9.19 3.42 2.73
C TRP A 118 -7.99 3.99 1.95
N PHE A 119 -7.73 5.30 2.03
CA PHE A 119 -6.55 5.98 1.44
C PHE A 119 -5.19 5.39 1.87
N VAL A 120 -5.15 4.60 2.95
CA VAL A 120 -3.95 3.88 3.40
C VAL A 120 -4.10 2.38 3.20
N SER A 121 -5.28 1.80 3.40
CA SER A 121 -5.48 0.35 3.35
C SER A 121 -5.66 -0.21 1.94
N THR A 122 -6.41 0.45 1.07
CA THR A 122 -6.62 -0.02 -0.32
C THR A 122 -5.32 -0.08 -1.14
N PRO A 123 -4.39 0.92 -1.13
CA PRO A 123 -3.15 0.80 -1.88
C PRO A 123 -2.23 -0.29 -1.34
N LEU A 124 -2.21 -0.52 -0.02
CA LEU A 124 -1.44 -1.59 0.60
C LEU A 124 -2.01 -2.97 0.23
N ILE A 125 -3.34 -3.13 0.19
CA ILE A 125 -4.00 -4.35 -0.26
C ILE A 125 -3.69 -4.62 -1.74
N LEU A 126 -3.84 -3.63 -2.63
CA LEU A 126 -3.47 -3.74 -4.04
C LEU A 126 -1.99 -4.10 -4.21
N LEU A 127 -1.10 -3.45 -3.46
CA LEU A 127 0.33 -3.75 -3.46
C LEU A 127 0.57 -5.22 -3.10
N THR A 128 -0.08 -5.78 -2.07
CA THR A 128 0.06 -7.22 -1.77
C THR A 128 -0.37 -8.12 -2.94
N LEU A 129 -1.46 -7.81 -3.66
CA LEU A 129 -1.87 -8.59 -4.83
C LEU A 129 -0.88 -8.46 -5.99
N PHE A 130 -0.45 -7.26 -6.34
CA PHE A 130 0.44 -7.08 -7.49
C PHE A 130 1.87 -7.54 -7.24
N LEU A 131 2.39 -7.42 -6.00
CA LEU A 131 3.64 -8.08 -5.62
C LEU A 131 3.49 -9.61 -5.65
N THR A 132 2.33 -10.17 -5.28
CA THR A 132 2.04 -11.61 -5.46
C THR A 132 2.06 -12.02 -6.93
N ALA A 133 1.59 -11.17 -7.83
CA ALA A 133 1.61 -11.43 -9.26
C ALA A 133 2.99 -11.23 -9.91
N GLY A 134 3.98 -10.65 -9.22
CA GLY A 134 5.23 -10.17 -9.83
C GLY A 134 4.98 -9.11 -10.92
N ALA A 135 3.97 -8.25 -10.72
CA ALA A 135 3.60 -7.23 -11.69
C ALA A 135 4.64 -6.08 -11.75
N PRO A 136 4.83 -5.45 -12.91
CA PRO A 136 5.83 -4.39 -13.09
C PRO A 136 5.40 -3.09 -12.43
N ALA A 137 6.36 -2.32 -11.91
CA ALA A 137 6.10 -1.09 -11.15
C ALA A 137 5.17 -0.06 -11.84
N PRO A 138 5.21 0.17 -13.17
CA PRO A 138 4.26 1.08 -13.83
C PRO A 138 2.79 0.65 -13.72
N LEU A 139 2.50 -0.66 -13.72
CA LEU A 139 1.15 -1.18 -13.52
C LEU A 139 0.70 -1.02 -12.06
N ILE A 140 1.61 -1.27 -11.11
CA ILE A 140 1.36 -1.05 -9.69
C ILE A 140 1.02 0.41 -9.43
N PHE A 141 1.87 1.33 -9.92
CA PHE A 141 1.69 2.77 -9.78
C PHE A 141 0.37 3.24 -10.39
N LEU A 142 0.07 2.87 -11.65
CA LEU A 142 -1.18 3.28 -12.30
C LEU A 142 -2.41 2.77 -11.56
N THR A 143 -2.36 1.54 -11.03
CA THR A 143 -3.52 0.98 -10.33
C THR A 143 -3.71 1.64 -8.96
N ILE A 144 -2.64 1.89 -8.20
CA ILE A 144 -2.70 2.64 -6.94
C ILE A 144 -3.16 4.09 -7.18
N PHE A 145 -2.70 4.76 -8.24
CA PHE A 145 -3.18 6.11 -8.56
C PHE A 145 -4.68 6.15 -8.83
N MET A 146 -5.22 5.18 -9.57
CA MET A 146 -6.67 5.08 -9.84
C MET A 146 -7.46 4.71 -8.58
N ASP A 147 -6.87 3.91 -7.68
CA ASP A 147 -7.42 3.56 -6.37
C ASP A 147 -7.54 4.80 -5.47
N GLU A 148 -6.47 5.58 -5.31
CA GLU A 148 -6.51 6.83 -4.55
C GLU A 148 -7.46 7.86 -5.15
N PHE A 149 -7.47 7.98 -6.48
CA PHE A 149 -8.42 8.84 -7.17
C PHE A 149 -9.86 8.42 -6.84
N MET A 150 -10.18 7.11 -6.86
CA MET A 150 -11.49 6.59 -6.45
C MET A 150 -11.83 6.96 -4.99
N ILE A 151 -10.90 6.78 -4.04
CA ILE A 151 -11.14 7.11 -2.62
C ILE A 151 -11.37 8.61 -2.43
N ILE A 152 -10.56 9.47 -3.07
CA ILE A 152 -10.71 10.93 -3.00
C ILE A 152 -12.05 11.36 -3.61
N MET A 153 -12.45 10.81 -4.76
CA MET A 153 -13.76 11.11 -5.36
C MET A 153 -14.90 10.67 -4.44
N GLY A 154 -14.81 9.50 -3.81
CA GLY A 154 -15.80 9.03 -2.83
C GLY A 154 -15.95 9.96 -1.63
N LEU A 155 -14.82 10.44 -1.06
CA LEU A 155 -14.80 11.37 0.06
C LEU A 155 -15.38 12.74 -0.32
N VAL A 156 -14.90 13.33 -1.43
CA VAL A 156 -15.36 14.64 -1.90
C VAL A 156 -16.86 14.60 -2.23
N GLY A 157 -17.34 13.51 -2.85
CA GLY A 157 -18.77 13.28 -3.04
C GLY A 157 -19.54 13.21 -1.72
N ALA A 158 -19.04 12.46 -0.72
CA ALA A 158 -19.71 12.28 0.56
C ALA A 158 -19.86 13.57 1.37
N VAL A 159 -18.93 14.52 1.22
CA VAL A 159 -19.02 15.87 1.85
C VAL A 159 -19.65 16.94 0.95
N THR A 160 -20.04 16.59 -0.28
CA THR A 160 -20.77 17.51 -1.18
C THR A 160 -22.27 17.44 -0.86
N THR A 161 -22.86 18.58 -0.52
CA THR A 161 -24.32 18.71 -0.25
C THR A 161 -25.13 18.65 -1.55
N SER A 162 -24.72 19.39 -2.57
CA SER A 162 -25.39 19.47 -3.88
C SER A 162 -25.32 18.17 -4.69
N GLY A 163 -26.19 18.03 -5.70
CA GLY A 163 -26.22 16.90 -6.63
C GLY A 163 -24.93 16.69 -7.46
N TYR A 164 -23.97 17.62 -7.42
CA TYR A 164 -22.61 17.37 -7.95
C TYR A 164 -21.91 16.18 -7.28
N LYS A 165 -22.37 15.72 -6.10
CA LYS A 165 -21.90 14.47 -5.46
C LYS A 165 -21.96 13.26 -6.39
N TRP A 166 -22.96 13.19 -7.27
CA TRP A 166 -23.13 12.10 -8.23
C TRP A 166 -22.11 12.15 -9.38
N GLY A 167 -21.58 13.34 -9.70
CA GLY A 167 -20.44 13.48 -10.61
C GLY A 167 -19.18 12.86 -10.02
N PHE A 168 -18.86 13.18 -8.76
CA PHE A 168 -17.75 12.55 -8.04
C PHE A 168 -17.93 11.03 -7.92
N PHE A 169 -19.14 10.57 -7.57
CA PHE A 169 -19.46 9.13 -7.55
C PHE A 169 -19.20 8.45 -8.90
N ALA A 170 -19.63 9.06 -10.02
CA ALA A 170 -19.41 8.53 -11.36
C ALA A 170 -17.91 8.46 -11.72
N PHE A 171 -17.13 9.49 -11.39
CA PHE A 171 -15.67 9.47 -11.57
C PHE A 171 -15.00 8.38 -10.72
N GLY A 172 -15.42 8.19 -9.46
CA GLY A 172 -14.96 7.12 -8.59
C GLY A 172 -15.28 5.72 -9.15
N CYS A 173 -16.51 5.52 -9.65
CA CYS A 173 -16.91 4.27 -10.29
C CYS A 173 -16.11 3.98 -11.58
N ALA A 174 -15.82 5.00 -12.40
CA ALA A 174 -15.00 4.85 -13.58
C ALA A 174 -13.56 4.43 -13.24
N ALA A 175 -12.98 5.01 -12.18
CA ALA A 175 -11.68 4.61 -11.67
C ALA A 175 -11.68 3.19 -11.08
N LEU A 176 -12.72 2.80 -10.34
CA LEU A 176 -12.93 1.42 -9.89
C LEU A 176 -12.94 0.43 -11.06
N CYS A 177 -13.59 0.75 -12.19
CA CYS A 177 -13.55 -0.10 -13.38
C CYS A 177 -12.13 -0.32 -13.91
N VAL A 178 -11.26 0.70 -13.87
CA VAL A 178 -9.83 0.57 -14.24
C VAL A 178 -9.07 -0.32 -13.25
N VAL A 179 -9.31 -0.16 -11.94
CA VAL A 179 -8.70 -1.01 -10.91
C VAL A 179 -9.13 -2.47 -11.07
N LEU A 180 -10.43 -2.73 -11.23
CA LEU A 180 -10.98 -4.06 -11.46
C LEU A 180 -10.44 -4.68 -12.76
N TRP A 181 -10.28 -3.90 -13.83
CA TRP A 181 -9.65 -4.38 -15.08
C TRP A 181 -8.18 -4.81 -14.85
N ASN A 182 -7.40 -4.01 -14.12
CA ASN A 182 -6.01 -4.34 -13.82
C ASN A 182 -5.89 -5.58 -12.91
N LEU A 183 -6.81 -5.76 -11.96
CA LEU A 183 -6.89 -6.96 -11.12
C LEU A 183 -7.31 -8.22 -11.92
N ILE A 184 -8.42 -8.13 -12.66
CA ILE A 184 -8.98 -9.28 -13.39
C ILE A 184 -8.08 -9.68 -14.56
N TRP A 185 -7.57 -8.72 -15.35
CA TRP A 185 -6.88 -9.04 -16.59
C TRP A 185 -5.36 -9.05 -16.43
N GLN A 186 -4.78 -7.92 -16.03
CA GLN A 186 -3.32 -7.76 -16.02
C GLN A 186 -2.68 -8.60 -14.91
N GLY A 187 -3.12 -8.48 -13.65
CA GLY A 187 -2.56 -9.23 -12.53
C GLY A 187 -2.67 -10.76 -12.71
N ARG A 188 -3.82 -11.27 -13.21
CA ARG A 188 -3.95 -12.68 -13.58
C ARG A 188 -3.00 -13.10 -14.70
N LYS A 189 -2.74 -12.23 -15.69
CA LYS A 189 -1.75 -12.50 -16.75
C LYS A 189 -0.36 -12.68 -16.16
N TYR A 190 0.12 -11.76 -15.31
CA TYR A 190 1.43 -11.88 -14.68
C TYR A 190 1.53 -13.11 -13.76
N ALA A 191 0.59 -13.30 -12.83
CA ALA A 191 0.60 -14.41 -11.88
C ALA A 191 0.62 -15.81 -12.54
N ARG A 192 -0.03 -15.96 -13.71
CA ARG A 192 0.00 -17.22 -14.48
C ARG A 192 1.38 -17.60 -15.02
N HIS A 193 2.24 -16.64 -15.33
CA HIS A 193 3.59 -16.92 -15.85
C HIS A 193 4.55 -17.39 -14.74
N LEU A 194 4.23 -17.13 -13.46
CA LEU A 194 5.06 -17.50 -12.30
C LEU A 194 4.78 -18.91 -11.75
N GLY A 195 3.75 -19.60 -12.25
CA GLY A 195 3.38 -20.95 -11.85
C GLY A 195 1.93 -21.07 -11.34
N SER A 196 1.44 -22.31 -11.24
CA SER A 196 0.06 -22.60 -10.84
C SER A 196 -0.22 -22.28 -9.37
N ASP A 197 0.79 -22.37 -8.50
CA ASP A 197 0.71 -22.03 -7.09
C ASP A 197 0.64 -20.52 -6.85
N VAL A 198 1.48 -19.73 -7.52
CA VAL A 198 1.43 -18.26 -7.51
C VAL A 198 0.11 -17.76 -8.12
N SER A 199 -0.29 -18.33 -9.25
CA SER A 199 -1.60 -18.07 -9.86
C SER A 199 -2.76 -18.33 -8.88
N ARG A 200 -2.70 -19.39 -8.06
CA ARG A 200 -3.70 -19.66 -7.02
C ARG A 200 -3.63 -18.65 -5.86
N ALA A 201 -2.42 -18.31 -5.41
CA ALA A 201 -2.17 -17.30 -4.37
C ALA A 201 -2.64 -15.89 -4.78
N TYR A 202 -2.67 -15.60 -6.07
CA TYR A 202 -3.26 -14.39 -6.62
C TYR A 202 -4.79 -14.48 -6.76
N ILE A 203 -5.30 -15.53 -7.44
CA ILE A 203 -6.70 -15.60 -7.87
C ILE A 203 -7.68 -15.68 -6.70
N LEU A 204 -7.39 -16.45 -5.64
CA LEU A 204 -8.35 -16.58 -4.52
C LEU A 204 -8.51 -15.25 -3.74
N PRO A 205 -7.44 -14.60 -3.25
CA PRO A 205 -7.59 -13.31 -2.58
C PRO A 205 -8.13 -12.21 -3.52
N MET A 206 -7.71 -12.17 -4.79
CA MET A 206 -8.29 -11.24 -5.78
C MET A 206 -9.80 -11.43 -5.95
N THR A 207 -10.31 -12.67 -5.90
CA THR A 207 -11.75 -12.93 -5.99
C THR A 207 -12.50 -12.45 -4.74
N ILE A 208 -11.93 -12.66 -3.54
CA ILE A 208 -12.48 -12.13 -2.28
C ILE A 208 -12.54 -10.59 -2.31
N LEU A 209 -11.46 -9.97 -2.79
CA LEU A 209 -11.37 -8.52 -2.93
C LEU A 209 -12.41 -8.00 -3.92
N LEU A 210 -12.51 -8.60 -5.10
CA LEU A 210 -13.45 -8.18 -6.15
C LEU A 210 -14.91 -8.27 -5.69
N LEU A 211 -15.30 -9.37 -5.04
CA LEU A 211 -16.67 -9.58 -4.55
C LEU A 211 -17.05 -8.64 -3.40
N SER A 212 -16.07 -8.19 -2.61
CA SER A 212 -16.31 -7.19 -1.55
C SER A 212 -16.30 -5.76 -2.12
N TRP A 213 -15.36 -5.43 -3.01
CA TRP A 213 -15.17 -4.06 -3.53
C TRP A 213 -16.35 -3.55 -4.36
N ILE A 214 -17.03 -4.41 -5.11
CA ILE A 214 -18.26 -4.01 -5.83
C ILE A 214 -19.42 -3.61 -4.91
N CYS A 215 -19.38 -3.99 -3.63
CA CYS A 215 -20.41 -3.64 -2.65
C CYS A 215 -20.21 -2.23 -2.05
N TYR A 216 -18.99 -1.68 -2.03
CA TYR A 216 -18.71 -0.35 -1.49
C TYR A 216 -19.42 0.79 -2.24
N PRO A 217 -19.41 0.88 -3.60
CA PRO A 217 -20.18 1.92 -4.29
C PRO A 217 -21.69 1.72 -4.17
N ILE A 218 -22.17 0.48 -3.95
CA ILE A 218 -23.58 0.22 -3.64
C ILE A 218 -23.92 0.78 -2.27
N ALA A 219 -23.11 0.48 -1.25
CA ALA A 219 -23.24 1.05 0.09
C ALA A 219 -23.26 2.58 0.02
N TRP A 220 -22.25 3.20 -0.59
CA TRP A 220 -22.16 4.66 -0.79
C TRP A 220 -23.42 5.26 -1.42
N GLY A 221 -23.92 4.61 -2.48
CA GLY A 221 -25.13 5.04 -3.19
C GLY A 221 -26.38 5.02 -2.30
N VAL A 222 -26.47 4.10 -1.32
CA VAL A 222 -27.59 4.02 -0.38
C VAL A 222 -27.37 4.76 0.95
N SER A 223 -26.13 5.05 1.36
CA SER A 223 -25.83 5.86 2.55
C SER A 223 -25.52 7.31 2.21
N GLU A 224 -24.28 7.65 1.87
CA GLU A 224 -23.82 9.04 1.72
C GLU A 224 -24.44 9.77 0.53
N GLY A 225 -24.71 9.07 -0.58
CA GLY A 225 -25.38 9.62 -1.75
C GLY A 225 -26.89 9.74 -1.57
N GLY A 226 -27.57 8.59 -1.49
CA GLY A 226 -29.03 8.51 -1.55
C GLY A 226 -29.78 8.70 -0.22
N ASN A 227 -29.09 8.71 0.94
CA ASN A 227 -29.71 8.76 2.27
C ASN A 227 -30.90 7.77 2.40
N VAL A 228 -30.69 6.50 2.03
CA VAL A 228 -31.68 5.41 2.11
C VAL A 228 -31.48 4.60 3.40
N ILE A 229 -30.23 4.43 3.84
CA ILE A 229 -29.90 3.69 5.07
C ILE A 229 -29.28 4.60 6.14
N ALA A 230 -29.63 4.31 7.40
CA ALA A 230 -29.12 5.02 8.57
C ALA A 230 -27.61 4.77 8.79
N PRO A 231 -26.89 5.69 9.47
CA PRO A 231 -25.48 5.51 9.81
C PRO A 231 -25.16 4.23 10.58
N THR A 232 -26.09 3.73 11.42
CA THR A 232 -25.93 2.41 12.06
C THR A 232 -25.98 1.25 11.06
N SER A 233 -26.87 1.31 10.07
CA SER A 233 -26.98 0.29 9.01
C SER A 233 -25.79 0.34 8.05
N GLU A 234 -25.33 1.54 7.71
CA GLU A 234 -24.10 1.82 6.98
C GLU A 234 -22.87 1.26 7.71
N ALA A 235 -22.76 1.47 9.03
CA ALA A 235 -21.69 0.92 9.85
C ALA A 235 -21.59 -0.60 9.71
N VAL A 236 -22.74 -1.30 9.78
CA VAL A 236 -22.82 -2.75 9.58
C VAL A 236 -22.44 -3.15 8.15
N PHE A 237 -22.94 -2.43 7.13
CA PHE A 237 -22.67 -2.75 5.73
C PHE A 237 -21.17 -2.62 5.41
N TYR A 238 -20.56 -1.45 5.65
CA TYR A 238 -19.12 -1.27 5.42
C TYR A 238 -18.28 -2.18 6.32
N GLY A 239 -18.66 -2.40 7.59
CA GLY A 239 -17.92 -3.29 8.49
C GLY A 239 -17.92 -4.75 8.07
N VAL A 240 -19.02 -5.27 7.52
CA VAL A 240 -19.04 -6.62 6.92
C VAL A 240 -18.16 -6.66 5.68
N CYS A 241 -18.20 -5.63 4.82
CA CYS A 241 -17.33 -5.54 3.65
C CYS A 241 -15.84 -5.49 4.03
N ASP A 242 -15.48 -4.70 5.05
CA ASP A 242 -14.11 -4.57 5.55
C ASP A 242 -13.61 -5.86 6.22
N ILE A 243 -14.43 -6.55 7.01
CA ILE A 243 -14.09 -7.88 7.56
C ILE A 243 -13.71 -8.88 6.45
N VAL A 244 -14.42 -8.83 5.31
CA VAL A 244 -14.14 -9.68 4.14
C VAL A 244 -12.89 -9.19 3.39
N ALA A 245 -12.81 -7.90 3.09
CA ALA A 245 -11.75 -7.29 2.27
C ALA A 245 -10.39 -7.19 2.98
N LYS A 246 -10.35 -7.17 4.32
CA LYS A 246 -9.13 -7.06 5.12
C LYS A 246 -8.79 -8.42 5.81
N PRO A 247 -9.38 -8.85 6.95
CA PRO A 247 -9.06 -10.13 7.60
C PRO A 247 -9.15 -11.37 6.70
N PHE A 248 -10.31 -11.66 6.08
CA PHE A 248 -10.47 -12.90 5.31
C PHE A 248 -9.59 -12.95 4.06
N PHE A 249 -9.48 -11.83 3.34
CA PHE A 249 -8.49 -11.63 2.28
C PHE A 249 -7.06 -11.97 2.73
N SER A 250 -6.64 -11.45 3.89
CA SER A 250 -5.27 -11.59 4.40
C SER A 250 -4.96 -13.01 4.87
N ILE A 251 -5.92 -13.68 5.51
CA ILE A 251 -5.80 -15.09 5.88
C ILE A 251 -5.62 -15.92 4.61
N ALA A 252 -6.43 -15.71 3.58
CA ALA A 252 -6.32 -16.42 2.30
C ALA A 252 -4.97 -16.17 1.62
N LEU A 253 -4.51 -14.92 1.58
CA LEU A 253 -3.23 -14.51 1.01
C LEU A 253 -2.06 -15.20 1.73
N LEU A 254 -1.89 -14.94 3.04
CA LEU A 254 -0.74 -15.45 3.81
C LEU A 254 -0.74 -16.99 3.91
N PHE A 255 -1.91 -17.63 3.96
CA PHE A 255 -2.01 -19.09 3.96
C PHE A 255 -1.52 -19.73 2.64
N LEU A 256 -1.78 -19.08 1.50
CA LEU A 256 -1.32 -19.53 0.20
C LEU A 256 0.16 -19.21 -0.05
N HIS A 257 0.64 -18.05 0.43
CA HIS A 257 2.05 -17.66 0.41
C HIS A 257 2.97 -18.58 1.25
N ARG A 258 2.43 -19.32 2.22
CA ARG A 258 3.19 -20.26 3.09
C ARG A 258 4.19 -21.17 2.37
N LYS A 259 3.93 -21.54 1.11
CA LYS A 259 4.75 -22.46 0.30
C LYS A 259 5.47 -21.80 -0.88
N ILE A 260 5.38 -20.48 -1.01
CA ILE A 260 5.94 -19.71 -2.14
C ILE A 260 7.17 -18.97 -1.64
N ASP A 261 8.29 -19.14 -2.34
CA ASP A 261 9.50 -18.36 -2.11
C ASP A 261 9.34 -16.93 -2.68
N PRO A 262 9.49 -15.86 -1.88
CA PRO A 262 9.45 -14.48 -2.36
C PRO A 262 10.38 -14.18 -3.55
N ALA A 263 11.51 -14.87 -3.66
CA ALA A 263 12.44 -14.71 -4.77
C ALA A 263 11.79 -15.02 -6.14
N ARG A 264 10.79 -15.92 -6.20
CA ARG A 264 10.05 -16.25 -7.43
C ARG A 264 9.17 -15.11 -7.94
N MET A 265 8.85 -14.14 -7.09
CA MET A 265 8.06 -12.96 -7.45
C MET A 265 8.94 -11.76 -7.82
N GLY A 266 10.26 -11.97 -7.99
CA GLY A 266 11.24 -10.92 -8.25
C GLY A 266 11.63 -10.10 -7.01
N LEU A 267 11.13 -10.48 -5.83
CA LEU A 267 11.33 -9.73 -4.59
C LEU A 267 12.63 -10.17 -3.91
N LYS A 268 13.73 -9.46 -4.20
CA LYS A 268 14.99 -9.58 -3.47
C LYS A 268 15.20 -8.34 -2.60
N PHE A 269 14.93 -8.48 -1.30
CA PHE A 269 15.26 -7.48 -0.30
C PHE A 269 16.65 -7.79 0.27
N ARG A 270 17.51 -6.76 0.32
CA ARG A 270 18.88 -6.84 0.86
C ARG A 270 18.83 -6.80 2.39
N ASP A 271 19.51 -7.72 3.07
CA ASP A 271 19.72 -7.62 4.52
C ASP A 271 21.06 -6.92 4.82
N TYR A 272 21.22 -6.40 6.04
CA TYR A 272 22.45 -5.74 6.48
C TYR A 272 23.63 -6.74 6.45
N ASP A 273 23.40 -7.96 6.91
CA ASP A 273 24.44 -8.99 7.01
C ASP A 273 24.98 -9.44 5.64
N ASP A 274 24.17 -9.30 4.56
CA ASP A 274 24.62 -9.55 3.18
C ASP A 274 25.68 -8.52 2.73
N ASP A 275 25.51 -7.24 3.11
CA ASP A 275 26.48 -6.19 2.79
C ASP A 275 27.80 -6.42 3.55
N PHE A 276 27.76 -6.89 4.80
CA PHE A 276 28.96 -7.25 5.55
C PHE A 276 29.67 -8.47 4.97
N ALA A 277 28.92 -9.46 4.49
CA ALA A 277 29.50 -10.60 3.77
C ALA A 277 30.21 -10.16 2.47
N ILE A 278 29.59 -9.26 1.69
CA ILE A 278 30.17 -8.70 0.46
C ILE A 278 31.44 -7.88 0.78
N MET A 279 31.37 -6.96 1.74
CA MET A 279 32.53 -6.14 2.14
C MET A 279 33.65 -6.97 2.76
N ALA A 280 33.33 -8.00 3.55
CA ALA A 280 34.33 -8.94 4.07
C ALA A 280 35.00 -9.74 2.94
N HIS A 281 34.27 -10.17 1.92
CA HIS A 281 34.83 -10.82 0.73
C HIS A 281 35.75 -9.89 -0.07
N GLN A 282 35.35 -8.63 -0.26
CA GLN A 282 36.16 -7.61 -0.95
C GLN A 282 37.44 -7.27 -0.17
N ASN A 283 37.36 -7.18 1.16
CA ASN A 283 38.52 -6.95 2.03
C ASN A 283 39.44 -8.19 2.16
N GLY A 284 38.89 -9.41 2.03
CA GLY A 284 39.67 -10.64 1.99
C GLY A 284 40.43 -10.83 0.68
N THR A 285 39.80 -10.52 -0.46
CA THR A 285 40.41 -10.67 -1.80
C THR A 285 41.52 -9.64 -2.07
N THR A 286 41.39 -8.42 -1.52
CA THR A 286 42.46 -7.40 -1.55
C THR A 286 43.64 -7.75 -0.64
N ARG A 287 43.40 -8.36 0.54
CA ARG A 287 44.51 -8.88 1.38
C ARG A 287 45.24 -10.07 0.75
N GLY A 288 44.54 -10.91 -0.02
CA GLY A 288 45.15 -12.06 -0.72
C GLY A 288 46.20 -11.67 -1.77
N HIS A 289 45.99 -10.57 -2.50
CA HIS A 289 46.89 -10.15 -3.59
C HIS A 289 48.22 -9.54 -3.12
N HIS A 290 48.33 -9.06 -1.88
CA HIS A 290 49.58 -8.49 -1.35
C HIS A 290 50.46 -9.49 -0.57
N ALA A 291 50.01 -10.73 -0.38
CA ALA A 291 50.67 -11.70 0.50
C ALA A 291 51.69 -12.62 -0.21
N HIS A 292 51.78 -12.61 -1.54
CA HIS A 292 52.49 -13.67 -2.28
C HIS A 292 53.82 -13.27 -2.95
N ASP A 293 54.22 -11.99 -2.88
CA ASP A 293 55.34 -11.42 -3.64
C ASP A 293 56.62 -11.17 -2.80
N ARG A 294 56.83 -11.98 -1.75
CA ARG A 294 58.11 -12.03 -1.02
C ARG A 294 58.52 -13.45 -0.67
N LYS A 295 59.23 -14.10 -1.60
CA LYS A 295 60.31 -15.03 -1.28
C LYS A 295 61.25 -15.25 -2.47
N ASP A 296 62.50 -15.55 -2.09
CA ASP A 296 63.56 -16.17 -2.88
C ASP A 296 64.35 -15.29 -3.88
N SER A 297 65.51 -14.85 -3.41
CA SER A 297 66.70 -14.57 -4.23
C SER A 297 67.95 -14.92 -3.40
N PRO A 298 68.91 -15.73 -3.91
CA PRO A 298 70.01 -16.28 -3.13
C PRO A 298 71.20 -15.29 -2.97
N PRO A 299 72.13 -15.53 -2.02
CA PRO A 299 73.29 -14.67 -1.77
C PRO A 299 74.52 -15.05 -2.62
N LEU A 300 75.44 -14.07 -2.77
CA LEU A 300 76.82 -14.04 -3.34
C LEU A 300 76.93 -12.76 -4.21
N GLY A 301 78.00 -11.97 -4.27
CA GLY A 301 79.32 -11.99 -3.62
C GLY A 301 80.07 -10.68 -3.99
N GLU A 302 81.27 -10.44 -3.44
CA GLU A 302 82.02 -9.18 -3.58
C GLU A 302 82.45 -8.80 -5.01
N GLY A 303 82.66 -7.50 -5.28
CA GLY A 303 83.40 -7.05 -6.48
C GLY A 303 83.23 -5.56 -6.84
N VAL A 304 84.23 -4.73 -6.51
CA VAL A 304 84.24 -3.28 -6.81
C VAL A 304 84.98 -2.99 -8.13
N ARG A 305 84.42 -2.16 -9.04
CA ARG A 305 85.05 -0.96 -9.68
C ARG A 305 84.48 -0.59 -11.08
N ALA A 306 84.29 0.73 -11.27
CA ALA A 306 84.56 1.54 -12.49
C ALA A 306 83.82 1.21 -13.81
N SER A 307 83.73 2.08 -14.83
CA SER A 307 83.61 3.55 -14.92
C SER A 307 83.35 3.96 -16.39
N GLU A 308 82.52 4.99 -16.62
CA GLU A 308 82.47 5.88 -17.82
C GLU A 308 82.18 5.35 -19.25
N ALA A 309 81.41 6.17 -19.99
CA ALA A 309 81.29 6.30 -21.47
C ALA A 309 80.83 5.06 -22.29
N ALA A 310 79.96 5.09 -23.31
CA ALA A 310 79.03 6.08 -23.89
C ALA A 310 77.98 5.28 -24.75
N ASP A 311 77.06 5.80 -25.59
CA ASP A 311 76.80 7.16 -26.09
C ASP A 311 75.34 7.38 -26.57
N HIS A 312 75.09 8.59 -27.07
CA HIS A 312 73.97 9.24 -27.75
C HIS A 312 73.50 8.69 -29.14
N PRO A 313 72.44 9.24 -29.81
CA PRO A 313 71.16 9.82 -29.31
C PRO A 313 69.90 9.72 -30.27
N ILE A 314 68.78 10.36 -29.86
CA ILE A 314 67.55 10.81 -30.61
C ILE A 314 66.69 9.72 -31.31
N ALA A 315 65.35 9.82 -31.41
CA ALA A 315 64.45 10.94 -31.13
C ALA A 315 63.10 10.55 -30.51
N ALA A 316 62.45 11.54 -29.90
CA ALA A 316 61.15 11.44 -29.27
C ALA A 316 60.15 12.47 -29.84
N ASP A 317 58.89 12.20 -29.53
CA ASP A 317 57.77 13.14 -29.40
C ASP A 317 56.99 13.55 -30.66
N GLY A 318 55.68 13.74 -30.49
CA GLY A 318 54.69 13.87 -31.57
C GLY A 318 53.27 13.64 -31.07
N THR A 319 52.76 14.60 -30.30
CA THR A 319 51.47 14.56 -29.59
C THR A 319 50.23 14.64 -30.49
N ALA A 320 49.11 14.21 -29.92
CA ALA A 320 47.75 14.24 -30.45
C ALA A 320 47.24 15.62 -30.92
N ALA A 321 46.32 15.64 -31.89
CA ALA A 321 44.99 16.29 -31.75
C ALA A 321 44.09 16.10 -32.99
N HIS A 322 42.78 16.16 -32.74
CA HIS A 322 41.69 16.10 -33.72
C HIS A 322 41.74 17.16 -34.84
N HIS A 323 41.29 16.76 -36.03
CA HIS A 323 40.85 17.66 -37.11
C HIS A 323 39.37 18.02 -36.93
N ASP A 324 39.01 19.24 -37.32
CA ASP A 324 37.63 19.72 -37.37
C ASP A 324 37.31 20.38 -38.73
N ALA A 325 36.05 20.20 -39.17
CA ALA A 325 35.26 21.01 -40.10
C ALA A 325 35.65 21.25 -41.59
N VAL A 326 34.65 21.21 -42.50
CA VAL A 326 33.95 22.37 -43.16
C VAL A 326 33.28 21.95 -44.51
N HIS A 327 32.16 22.63 -44.88
CA HIS A 327 31.40 22.68 -46.18
C HIS A 327 30.18 21.74 -46.34
N HIS A 328 29.01 22.15 -46.87
CA HIS A 328 28.44 23.47 -47.27
C HIS A 328 26.88 23.40 -47.38
N ASP A 329 26.16 24.50 -47.07
CA ASP A 329 25.04 25.18 -47.79
C ASP A 329 23.92 24.44 -48.60
N THR A 330 22.68 24.95 -48.81
CA THR A 330 21.78 26.02 -48.24
C THR A 330 20.33 25.85 -48.77
N THR A 331 19.40 26.80 -48.45
CA THR A 331 18.04 27.10 -49.00
C THR A 331 16.84 26.44 -48.27
N THR A 332 15.92 27.14 -47.57
CA THR A 332 14.89 28.19 -47.91
C THR A 332 13.73 27.64 -48.78
N HIS A 333 12.43 27.86 -48.54
CA HIS A 333 11.63 28.94 -47.88
C HIS A 333 10.34 28.41 -47.19
N PRO A 334 9.59 29.24 -46.41
CA PRO A 334 8.27 28.91 -45.86
C PRO A 334 7.08 29.52 -46.64
N ALA A 335 5.87 29.02 -46.36
CA ALA A 335 4.57 29.67 -46.56
C ALA A 335 3.58 29.18 -45.50
#